data_AF-A0A7D5GN16-F1
#
_entry.id   AF-A0A7D5GN16-F1
#
_cell.length_a   1.000
_cell.length_b   1.000
_cell.length_c   1.000
_cell.angle_alpha   90.00
_cell.angle_beta   90.00
_cell.angle_gamma   90.00
#
_symmetry.space_group_name_H-M   'P 1'
#
loop_
_entity.id
_entity.type
_entity.pdbx_description
1 polymer ?
#
loop_
_entity_poly.entity_id
_entity_poly.type
_entity_poly.pdbx_seq_one_letter_code
_entity_poly.pdbx_strand_id
1 'polypeptide(L)'
;MTEIDWAKVPRRGGVYCMYDLDETPVYVGYASQSESRHLVSRLREHFTQQNSSVVAHGRIDLLDVWYVDIWTTQNWKLAEDQLIAAFDPVFNRGEPMPEVEPIDVDSPDETLSICNEEERRTRLKPSNRIRSKMDHIQRMVDSDQIALDALTRGEQDRIESARNAADYHLSILRKSIEDHYSTTESQ
;
A
#
# COMPACT_ATOMS: atom_id res chain seq x y z
N MET A 1 -2.62 -15.83 -5.14
CA MET A 1 -1.79 -14.71 -5.59
C MET A 1 -1.26 -15.04 -6.96
N THR A 2 -1.72 -14.26 -7.94
CA THR A 2 -1.14 -14.21 -9.28
C THR A 2 0.37 -13.97 -9.18
N GLU A 3 1.15 -14.59 -10.07
CA GLU A 3 2.59 -14.34 -10.16
C GLU A 3 2.84 -12.91 -10.65
N ILE A 4 3.68 -12.16 -9.92
CA ILE A 4 4.04 -10.79 -10.27
C ILE A 4 5.03 -10.82 -11.44
N ASP A 5 4.69 -10.13 -12.53
CA ASP A 5 5.57 -9.99 -13.69
C ASP A 5 6.66 -8.94 -13.43
N TRP A 6 7.73 -9.36 -12.76
CA TRP A 6 8.89 -8.51 -12.46
C TRP A 6 9.63 -7.99 -13.69
N ALA A 7 9.38 -8.53 -14.89
CA ALA A 7 10.05 -8.06 -16.10
C ALA A 7 9.54 -6.68 -16.54
N LYS A 8 8.31 -6.30 -16.16
CA LYS A 8 7.74 -4.97 -16.43
C LYS A 8 8.37 -3.88 -15.59
N VAL A 9 8.92 -4.20 -14.44
CA VAL A 9 9.45 -3.20 -13.51
C VAL A 9 10.85 -2.76 -13.94
N PRO A 10 11.08 -1.45 -14.20
CA PRO A 10 12.40 -0.98 -14.61
C PRO A 10 13.46 -1.14 -13.52
N ARG A 11 14.69 -1.52 -13.89
CA ARG A 11 15.85 -1.55 -12.98
C ARG A 11 16.55 -0.19 -12.90
N ARG A 12 15.81 0.84 -12.47
CA ARG A 12 16.30 2.21 -12.29
C ARG A 12 15.65 2.88 -11.07
N GLY A 13 16.09 4.09 -10.77
CA GLY A 13 15.46 4.95 -9.76
C GLY A 13 14.12 5.50 -10.23
N GLY A 14 13.28 5.87 -9.28
CA GLY A 14 11.93 6.36 -9.54
C GLY A 14 11.05 6.31 -8.31
N VAL A 15 9.75 6.46 -8.54
CA VAL A 15 8.70 6.43 -7.52
C VAL A 15 7.57 5.51 -7.94
N TYR A 16 6.76 5.10 -6.97
CA TYR A 16 5.61 4.23 -7.20
C TYR A 16 4.48 4.56 -6.23
N CYS A 17 3.26 4.28 -6.65
CA CYS A 17 2.05 4.37 -5.83
C CYS A 17 1.34 3.01 -5.81
N MET A 18 1.02 2.50 -4.61
CA MET A 18 0.24 1.28 -4.42
C MET A 18 -1.24 1.63 -4.32
N TYR A 19 -2.08 0.84 -4.99
CA TYR A 19 -3.53 0.99 -4.95
C TYR A 19 -4.21 -0.26 -4.40
N ASP A 20 -5.21 -0.07 -3.55
CA ASP A 20 -5.99 -1.17 -3.00
C ASP A 20 -7.00 -1.77 -4.01
N LEU A 21 -7.79 -2.75 -3.57
CA LEU A 21 -8.83 -3.37 -4.40
C LEU A 21 -9.94 -2.39 -4.82
N ASP A 22 -10.12 -1.27 -4.11
CA ASP A 22 -11.07 -0.19 -4.44
C ASP A 22 -10.41 0.94 -5.23
N GLU A 23 -9.18 0.77 -5.71
CA GLU A 23 -8.42 1.79 -6.46
C GLU A 23 -8.04 3.02 -5.61
N THR A 24 -8.02 2.88 -4.28
CA THR A 24 -7.60 3.95 -3.38
C THR A 24 -6.07 3.94 -3.26
N PRO A 25 -5.38 5.09 -3.41
CA PRO A 25 -3.94 5.18 -3.16
C PRO A 25 -3.66 4.94 -1.68
N VAL A 26 -2.88 3.89 -1.38
CA VAL A 26 -2.58 3.53 0.01
C VAL A 26 -1.20 3.98 0.43
N TYR A 27 -0.22 3.90 -0.46
CA TYR A 27 1.17 4.18 -0.12
C TYR A 27 1.97 4.61 -1.33
N VAL A 28 2.73 5.69 -1.17
CA VAL A 28 3.73 6.14 -2.15
C VAL A 28 5.12 5.80 -1.63
N GLY A 29 6.03 5.37 -2.50
CA GLY A 29 7.43 5.22 -2.11
C GLY A 29 8.39 5.47 -3.25
N TYR A 30 9.66 5.64 -2.89
CA TYR A 30 10.74 5.82 -3.86
C TYR A 30 11.80 4.71 -3.87
N ALA A 31 12.57 4.74 -4.95
CA ALA A 31 13.75 3.92 -5.21
C ALA A 31 14.86 4.81 -5.79
N SER A 32 16.11 4.60 -5.35
CA SER A 32 17.27 5.30 -5.92
C SER A 32 17.80 4.56 -7.15
N GLN A 33 18.72 5.18 -7.89
CA GLN A 33 19.36 4.53 -9.04
C GLN A 33 20.45 3.49 -8.65
N SER A 34 20.74 3.27 -7.36
CA SER A 34 21.80 2.33 -6.97
C SER A 34 21.43 0.88 -7.29
N GLU A 35 22.45 0.06 -7.56
CA GLU A 35 22.27 -1.37 -7.87
C GLU A 35 21.47 -2.13 -6.81
N SER A 36 21.55 -1.70 -5.55
CA SER A 36 20.85 -2.33 -4.43
C SER A 36 19.45 -1.78 -4.13
N ARG A 37 19.07 -0.61 -4.66
CA ARG A 37 17.86 0.12 -4.22
C ARG A 37 16.98 0.64 -5.36
N HIS A 38 17.14 0.10 -6.56
CA HIS A 38 16.26 0.37 -7.71
C HIS A 38 14.82 -0.18 -7.50
N LEU A 39 13.88 0.24 -8.36
CA LEU A 39 12.45 -0.06 -8.23
C LEU A 39 12.13 -1.55 -8.01
N VAL A 40 12.70 -2.46 -8.82
CA VAL A 40 12.51 -3.91 -8.64
C VAL A 40 12.92 -4.39 -7.23
N SER A 41 14.03 -3.87 -6.68
CA SER A 41 14.52 -4.26 -5.36
C SER A 41 13.53 -3.82 -4.28
N ARG A 42 13.09 -2.56 -4.34
CA ARG A 42 12.12 -1.97 -3.40
C ARG A 42 10.75 -2.67 -3.45
N LEU A 43 10.23 -2.94 -4.63
CA LEU A 43 8.94 -3.63 -4.74
C LEU A 43 9.04 -5.09 -4.27
N ARG A 44 10.17 -5.77 -4.46
CA ARG A 44 10.41 -7.10 -3.88
C ARG A 44 10.55 -7.09 -2.35
N GLU A 45 11.17 -6.06 -1.77
CA GLU A 45 11.19 -5.85 -0.30
C GLU A 45 9.76 -5.85 0.27
N HIS A 46 8.82 -5.20 -0.42
CA HIS A 46 7.41 -5.17 -0.02
C HIS A 46 6.70 -6.50 -0.24
N PHE A 47 6.60 -6.96 -1.49
CA PHE A 47 5.69 -8.03 -1.87
C PHE A 47 6.24 -9.44 -1.68
N THR A 48 7.57 -9.60 -1.63
CA THR A 48 8.21 -10.91 -1.49
C THR A 48 8.81 -11.10 -0.10
N GLN A 49 9.59 -10.13 0.36
CA GLN A 49 10.35 -10.25 1.60
C GLN A 49 9.56 -9.78 2.83
N GLN A 50 8.56 -8.91 2.62
CA GLN A 50 7.74 -8.30 3.67
C GLN A 50 8.57 -7.66 4.80
N ASN A 51 9.72 -7.09 4.43
CA ASN A 51 10.71 -6.57 5.38
C ASN A 51 10.90 -5.05 5.29
N SER A 52 10.05 -4.35 4.53
CA SER A 52 10.04 -2.89 4.52
C SER A 52 9.42 -2.36 5.81
N SER A 53 9.81 -1.17 6.28
CA SER A 53 9.22 -0.54 7.48
C SER A 53 7.72 -0.27 7.39
N VAL A 54 7.18 -0.31 6.17
CA VAL A 54 5.79 0.02 5.83
C VAL A 54 4.91 -1.23 5.78
N VAL A 55 5.49 -2.37 5.39
CA VAL A 55 4.84 -3.69 5.48
C VAL A 55 5.12 -4.33 6.86
N ALA A 56 6.25 -3.99 7.49
CA ALA A 56 6.57 -4.35 8.86
C ALA A 56 5.50 -3.80 9.81
N HIS A 57 5.04 -4.66 10.72
CA HIS A 57 3.90 -4.44 11.61
C HIS A 57 2.51 -4.54 10.97
N GLY A 58 2.40 -5.01 9.73
CA GLY A 58 1.09 -5.30 9.13
C GLY A 58 0.25 -4.06 8.84
N ARG A 59 0.88 -2.89 8.68
CA ARG A 59 0.15 -1.64 8.40
C ARG A 59 -0.54 -1.69 7.05
N ILE A 60 0.16 -2.13 6.01
CA ILE A 60 -0.44 -2.40 4.70
C ILE A 60 -0.84 -3.88 4.63
N ASP A 61 -2.08 -4.13 4.25
CA ASP A 61 -2.56 -5.45 3.88
C ASP A 61 -2.20 -5.74 2.42
N LEU A 62 -1.13 -6.49 2.17
CA LEU A 62 -0.69 -6.80 0.81
C LEU A 62 -1.70 -7.63 0.01
N LEU A 63 -2.62 -8.35 0.69
CA LEU A 63 -3.71 -9.05 -0.01
C LEU A 63 -4.79 -8.09 -0.50
N ASP A 64 -4.78 -6.85 -0.03
CA ASP A 64 -5.69 -5.82 -0.46
C ASP A 64 -5.07 -4.91 -1.53
N VAL A 65 -3.81 -5.08 -1.92
CA VAL A 65 -3.18 -4.33 -3.01
C VAL A 65 -3.57 -4.95 -4.36
N TRP A 66 -4.10 -4.13 -5.27
CA TRP A 66 -4.48 -4.55 -6.62
C TRP A 66 -3.35 -4.35 -7.63
N TYR A 67 -2.82 -3.13 -7.72
CA TYR A 67 -1.76 -2.77 -8.65
C TYR A 67 -0.86 -1.69 -8.08
N VAL A 68 0.24 -1.46 -8.78
CA VAL A 68 1.22 -0.42 -8.47
C VAL A 68 1.54 0.35 -9.74
N ASP A 69 1.36 1.66 -9.71
CA ASP A 69 1.84 2.55 -10.77
C ASP A 69 3.25 3.01 -10.49
N ILE A 70 4.04 3.18 -11.55
CA ILE A 70 5.48 3.40 -11.48
C ILE A 70 5.88 4.56 -12.41
N TRP A 71 6.69 5.48 -11.88
CA TRP A 71 7.31 6.57 -12.64
C TRP A 71 8.83 6.50 -12.47
N THR A 72 9.56 6.48 -13.58
CA THR A 72 11.01 6.50 -13.59
C THR A 72 11.52 7.93 -13.64
N THR A 73 12.40 8.29 -12.71
CA THR A 73 12.94 9.65 -12.63
C THR A 73 14.25 9.65 -11.84
N GLN A 74 15.09 10.64 -12.11
CA GLN A 74 16.29 10.92 -11.32
C GLN A 74 15.98 11.80 -10.10
N ASN A 75 14.83 12.48 -10.08
CA ASN A 75 14.42 13.37 -8.99
C ASN A 75 13.44 12.67 -8.04
N TRP A 76 13.77 11.44 -7.62
CA TRP A 76 12.83 10.54 -6.94
C TRP A 76 12.29 11.06 -5.60
N LYS A 77 13.03 11.89 -4.86
CA LYS A 77 12.52 12.48 -3.61
C LYS A 77 11.43 13.52 -3.86
N LEU A 78 11.71 14.47 -4.75
CA LEU A 78 10.72 15.47 -5.15
C LEU A 78 9.50 14.83 -5.80
N ALA A 79 9.70 13.75 -6.56
CA ALA A 79 8.60 13.02 -7.19
C ALA A 79 7.76 12.25 -6.16
N GLU A 80 8.36 11.76 -5.07
CA GLU A 80 7.63 11.15 -3.96
C GLU A 80 6.75 12.20 -3.28
N ASP A 81 7.33 13.36 -2.95
CA ASP A 81 6.59 14.48 -2.34
C ASP A 81 5.43 14.94 -3.25
N GLN A 82 5.66 15.01 -4.57
CA GLN A 82 4.63 15.34 -5.56
C GLN A 82 3.49 14.31 -5.58
N LEU A 83 3.79 13.01 -5.61
CA LEU A 83 2.77 11.96 -5.58
C LEU A 83 2.00 11.94 -4.27
N ILE A 84 2.68 12.14 -3.14
CA ILE A 84 2.03 12.21 -1.83
C ILE A 84 1.06 13.40 -1.79
N ALA A 85 1.47 14.58 -2.26
CA ALA A 85 0.62 15.76 -2.31
C ALA A 85 -0.56 15.59 -3.28
N ALA A 86 -0.35 14.91 -4.41
CA ALA A 86 -1.39 14.70 -5.42
C ALA A 86 -2.44 13.66 -4.99
N PHE A 87 -2.01 12.58 -4.34
CA PHE A 87 -2.87 11.41 -4.07
C PHE A 87 -3.31 11.25 -2.61
N ASP A 88 -2.74 11.98 -1.65
CA ASP A 88 -3.02 11.87 -0.21
C ASP A 88 -3.09 10.40 0.28
N PRO A 89 -2.02 9.60 0.07
CA PRO A 89 -2.06 8.18 0.35
C PRO A 89 -2.26 7.91 1.85
N VAL A 90 -3.08 6.91 2.17
CA VAL A 90 -3.50 6.58 3.54
C VAL A 90 -2.34 6.50 4.53
N PHE A 91 -1.22 5.86 4.14
CA PHE A 91 -0.15 5.48 5.05
C PHE A 91 1.06 6.42 5.08
N ASN A 92 1.15 7.38 4.16
CA ASN A 92 2.21 8.39 4.16
C ASN A 92 1.73 9.69 3.51
N ARG A 93 0.81 10.35 4.19
CA ARG A 93 0.32 11.68 3.86
C ARG A 93 1.45 12.71 3.95
N GLY A 94 1.35 13.79 3.20
CA GLY A 94 2.43 14.77 3.09
C GLY A 94 1.98 16.21 3.06
N GLU A 95 3.00 17.06 3.05
CA GLU A 95 2.95 18.52 3.04
C GLU A 95 2.66 19.06 1.62
N PRO A 96 2.49 20.39 1.44
CA PRO A 96 2.02 20.97 0.18
C PRO A 96 2.88 20.62 -1.04
N MET A 97 2.24 20.66 -2.20
CA MET A 97 2.83 20.30 -3.50
C MET A 97 4.15 21.05 -3.78
N PRO A 98 5.20 20.35 -4.26
CA PRO A 98 6.45 21.01 -4.62
C PRO A 98 6.25 21.99 -5.78
N GLU A 99 7.00 23.08 -5.80
CA GLU A 99 6.95 24.09 -6.89
C GLU A 99 7.40 23.53 -8.24
N VAL A 100 8.21 22.46 -8.23
CA VAL A 100 8.70 21.78 -9.42
C VAL A 100 8.04 20.42 -9.51
N GLU A 101 7.45 20.12 -10.66
CA GLU A 101 6.82 18.85 -11.00
C GLU A 101 7.85 17.96 -11.74
N PRO A 102 8.59 17.08 -11.04
CA PRO A 102 9.57 16.18 -11.66
C PRO A 102 8.95 15.07 -12.52
N ILE A 103 7.65 14.82 -12.41
CA ILE A 103 6.91 13.80 -13.16
C ILE A 103 5.50 14.32 -13.52
N ASP A 104 4.90 13.72 -14.54
CA ASP A 104 3.46 13.82 -14.81
C ASP A 104 2.72 12.74 -14.01
N VAL A 105 1.97 13.15 -12.99
CA VAL A 105 1.31 12.22 -12.05
C VAL A 105 0.18 11.42 -12.69
N ASP A 106 -0.39 11.89 -13.80
CA ASP A 106 -1.49 11.20 -14.51
C ASP A 106 -0.96 10.19 -15.54
N SER A 107 0.35 10.20 -15.80
CA SER A 107 0.98 9.39 -16.85
C SER A 107 2.08 8.48 -16.27
N PRO A 108 1.72 7.36 -15.60
CA PRO A 108 2.72 6.38 -15.16
C PRO A 108 3.44 5.74 -16.35
N ASP A 109 4.73 5.45 -16.17
CA ASP A 109 5.52 4.72 -17.16
C ASP A 109 5.07 3.27 -17.28
N GLU A 110 4.71 2.65 -16.15
CA GLU A 110 4.32 1.25 -16.05
C GLU A 110 3.28 1.04 -14.93
N THR A 111 2.38 0.09 -15.16
CA THR A 111 1.44 -0.42 -14.14
C THR A 111 1.70 -1.90 -13.90
N LEU A 112 2.10 -2.22 -12.66
CA LEU A 112 2.36 -3.57 -12.19
C LEU A 112 1.13 -4.15 -11.50
N SER A 113 0.49 -5.14 -12.14
CA SER A 113 -0.61 -5.89 -11.51
C SER A 113 -0.07 -6.81 -10.40
N ILE A 114 -0.62 -6.69 -9.20
CA ILE A 114 -0.33 -7.56 -8.05
C ILE A 114 -1.33 -8.72 -7.97
N CYS A 115 -2.59 -8.45 -8.34
CA CYS A 115 -3.57 -9.51 -8.60
C CYS A 115 -4.34 -9.22 -9.89
N ASN A 116 -4.76 -10.27 -10.58
CA ASN A 116 -5.57 -10.14 -11.78
C ASN A 116 -7.03 -9.80 -11.45
N GLU A 117 -7.81 -9.40 -12.47
CA GLU A 117 -9.19 -8.95 -12.29
C GLU A 117 -10.13 -10.06 -11.76
N GLU A 118 -9.91 -11.33 -12.11
CA GLU A 118 -10.71 -12.45 -11.58
C GLU A 118 -10.45 -12.66 -10.08
N GLU A 119 -9.18 -12.60 -9.68
CA GLU A 119 -8.75 -12.67 -8.28
C GLU A 119 -9.28 -11.46 -7.50
N ARG A 120 -9.18 -10.24 -8.05
CA ARG A 120 -9.75 -9.02 -7.48
C ARG A 120 -11.24 -9.16 -7.21
N ARG A 121 -12.04 -9.57 -8.21
CA ARG A 121 -13.49 -9.78 -8.06
C ARG A 121 -13.82 -10.79 -6.96
N THR A 122 -13.00 -11.83 -6.83
CA THR A 122 -13.19 -12.84 -5.78
C THR A 122 -12.89 -12.26 -4.40
N ARG A 123 -11.81 -11.48 -4.25
CA ARG A 123 -11.45 -10.82 -2.98
C ARG A 123 -12.43 -9.73 -2.59
N LEU A 124 -13.02 -9.02 -3.57
CA LEU A 124 -14.04 -7.99 -3.37
C LEU A 124 -15.39 -8.53 -2.86
N LYS A 125 -15.65 -9.84 -2.96
CA LYS A 125 -16.89 -10.40 -2.41
C LYS A 125 -16.97 -10.10 -0.91
N PRO A 126 -18.09 -9.52 -0.41
CA PRO A 126 -18.20 -9.06 0.97
C PRO A 126 -17.75 -10.09 2.01
N SER A 127 -18.20 -11.34 1.89
CA SER A 127 -17.84 -12.42 2.82
C SER A 127 -16.35 -12.77 2.83
N ASN A 128 -15.70 -12.73 1.66
CA ASN A 128 -14.26 -12.97 1.55
C ASN A 128 -13.47 -11.80 2.13
N ARG A 129 -13.91 -10.57 1.86
CA ARG A 129 -13.23 -9.37 2.33
C ARG A 129 -13.35 -9.20 3.85
N ILE A 130 -14.53 -9.47 4.42
CA ILE A 130 -14.74 -9.52 5.88
C ILE A 130 -13.73 -10.47 6.52
N ARG A 131 -13.66 -11.72 6.04
CA ARG A 131 -12.73 -12.72 6.58
C ARG A 131 -11.29 -12.24 6.49
N SER A 132 -10.87 -11.81 5.29
CA SER A 132 -9.51 -11.34 5.05
C SER A 132 -9.13 -10.18 5.97
N LYS A 133 -10.04 -9.21 6.18
CA LYS A 133 -9.78 -8.05 7.04
C LYS A 133 -9.76 -8.40 8.52
N MET A 134 -10.59 -9.33 8.98
CA MET A 134 -10.49 -9.85 10.34
C MET A 134 -9.13 -10.53 10.58
N ASP A 135 -8.69 -11.39 9.64
CA ASP A 135 -7.41 -12.08 9.72
C ASP A 135 -6.22 -11.09 9.67
N HIS A 136 -6.34 -10.00 8.91
CA HIS A 136 -5.32 -8.95 8.85
C HIS A 136 -5.25 -8.13 10.14
N ILE A 137 -6.39 -7.67 10.65
CA ILE A 137 -6.46 -6.90 11.90
C ILE A 137 -5.89 -7.71 13.07
N GLN A 138 -6.20 -9.01 13.15
CA GLN A 138 -5.62 -9.89 14.18
C GLN A 138 -4.08 -9.92 14.09
N ARG A 139 -3.52 -10.12 12.89
CA ARG A 139 -2.06 -10.12 12.67
C ARG A 139 -1.41 -8.80 13.06
N MET A 140 -2.08 -7.68 12.79
CA MET A 140 -1.61 -6.34 13.15
C MET A 140 -1.54 -6.19 14.68
N VAL A 141 -2.61 -6.58 15.40
CA VAL A 141 -2.65 -6.57 16.87
C VAL A 141 -1.54 -7.44 17.46
N ASP A 142 -1.34 -8.65 16.94
CA ASP A 142 -0.30 -9.55 17.42
C ASP A 142 1.10 -8.93 17.23
N SER A 143 1.33 -8.25 16.10
CA SER A 143 2.62 -7.59 15.83
C SER A 143 2.87 -6.38 16.72
N ASP A 144 1.85 -5.58 17.00
CA ASP A 144 1.96 -4.40 17.86
C ASP A 144 2.16 -4.79 19.33
N GLN A 145 1.54 -5.88 19.79
CA GLN A 145 1.79 -6.42 21.13
C GLN A 145 3.27 -6.80 21.32
N ILE A 146 3.87 -7.50 20.34
CA ILE A 146 5.30 -7.83 20.36
C ILE A 146 6.17 -6.57 20.37
N ALA A 147 5.76 -5.53 19.63
CA ALA A 147 6.49 -4.27 19.57
C ALA A 147 6.43 -3.48 20.89
N LEU A 148 5.27 -3.46 21.56
CA LEU A 148 5.06 -2.82 22.86
C LEU A 148 5.93 -3.46 23.95
N ASP A 149 6.05 -4.79 23.93
CA ASP A 149 6.87 -5.55 24.87
C ASP A 149 8.39 -5.29 24.73
N ALA A 150 8.83 -4.66 23.63
CA ALA A 150 10.23 -4.43 23.29
C ALA A 150 10.75 -2.98 23.52
N LEU A 151 9.95 -2.05 24.05
CA LEU A 151 10.19 -0.61 23.84
C LEU A 151 11.33 0.06 24.64
N THR A 152 12.13 0.86 23.90
CA THR A 152 12.64 2.20 24.29
C THR A 152 12.44 3.21 23.13
N ARG A 153 12.15 4.46 23.51
CA ARG A 153 11.91 5.73 22.76
C ARG A 153 11.90 5.74 21.21
N GLY A 154 10.72 6.08 20.67
CA GLY A 154 10.41 6.42 19.26
C GLY A 154 8.90 6.33 18.98
N GLU A 155 8.07 6.77 19.93
CA GLU A 155 6.70 6.23 20.12
C GLU A 155 5.58 6.97 19.37
N GLN A 156 5.69 8.28 19.14
CA GLN A 156 4.55 9.07 18.63
C GLN A 156 4.20 8.74 17.17
N ASP A 157 5.18 8.80 16.26
CA ASP A 157 4.96 8.50 14.84
C ASP A 157 4.53 7.04 14.63
N ARG A 158 5.02 6.12 15.47
CA ARG A 158 4.64 4.70 15.43
C ARG A 158 3.19 4.50 15.86
N ILE A 159 2.76 5.18 16.92
CA ILE A 159 1.38 5.15 17.42
C ILE A 159 0.44 5.76 16.39
N GLU A 160 0.77 6.91 15.82
CA GLU A 160 -0.05 7.57 14.81
C GLU A 160 -0.21 6.68 13.57
N SER A 161 0.89 6.11 13.08
CA SER A 161 0.87 5.18 11.96
C SER A 161 0.02 3.92 12.24
N ALA A 162 0.10 3.35 13.45
CA ALA A 162 -0.72 2.20 13.84
C ALA A 162 -2.21 2.56 13.94
N ARG A 163 -2.54 3.74 14.48
CA ARG A 163 -3.93 4.24 14.55
C ARG A 163 -4.52 4.44 13.15
N ASN A 164 -3.78 5.10 12.25
CA ASN A 164 -4.22 5.31 10.88
C ASN A 164 -4.47 3.98 10.16
N ALA A 165 -3.62 2.98 10.39
CA ALA A 165 -3.82 1.63 9.85
C ALA A 165 -5.09 0.97 10.40
N ALA A 166 -5.31 1.03 11.72
CA ALA A 166 -6.50 0.48 12.34
C ALA A 166 -7.79 1.13 11.81
N ASP A 167 -7.84 2.46 11.77
CA ASP A 167 -9.01 3.21 11.30
C ASP A 167 -9.32 2.88 9.83
N TYR A 168 -8.29 2.82 8.98
CA TYR A 168 -8.45 2.46 7.57
C TYR A 168 -8.97 1.02 7.39
N HIS A 169 -8.35 0.02 8.01
CA HIS A 169 -8.79 -1.38 7.84
C HIS A 169 -10.18 -1.64 8.44
N LEU A 170 -10.51 -0.98 9.55
CA LEU A 170 -11.86 -1.03 10.13
C LEU A 170 -12.90 -0.41 9.20
N SER A 171 -12.55 0.66 8.48
CA SER A 171 -13.45 1.27 7.49
C SER A 171 -13.80 0.30 6.35
N ILE A 172 -12.82 -0.47 5.85
CA ILE A 172 -13.05 -1.48 4.81
C ILE A 172 -13.89 -2.64 5.34
N LEU A 173 -13.60 -3.11 6.56
CA LEU A 173 -14.37 -4.16 7.21
C LEU A 173 -15.83 -3.73 7.39
N ARG A 174 -16.06 -2.51 7.87
CA ARG A 174 -17.40 -1.95 8.07
C ARG A 174 -18.17 -1.88 6.75
N LYS A 175 -17.59 -1.29 5.70
CA LYS A 175 -18.20 -1.24 4.36
C LYS A 175 -18.56 -2.65 3.86
N SER A 176 -17.64 -3.62 4.03
CA SER A 176 -17.88 -4.99 3.60
C SER A 176 -19.02 -5.68 4.37
N ILE A 177 -19.19 -5.38 5.66
CA ILE A 177 -20.34 -5.86 6.46
C ILE A 177 -21.64 -5.24 5.95
N GLU A 178 -21.67 -3.92 5.76
CA GLU A 178 -22.82 -3.18 5.25
C GLU A 178 -23.27 -3.74 3.88
N ASP A 179 -22.31 -3.97 2.97
CA ASP A 179 -22.57 -4.55 1.64
C ASP A 179 -23.13 -5.99 1.73
N HIS A 180 -22.60 -6.81 2.65
CA HIS A 180 -23.05 -8.19 2.83
C HIS A 180 -24.53 -8.28 3.23
N TYR A 181 -24.95 -7.46 4.19
CA TYR A 181 -26.32 -7.48 4.69
C TYR A 181 -27.30 -6.74 3.77
N SER A 182 -26.88 -5.66 3.10
CA SER A 182 -27.72 -4.95 2.11
C SER A 182 -28.07 -5.81 0.90
N THR A 183 -27.15 -6.68 0.47
CA THR A 183 -27.39 -7.62 -0.64
C THR A 183 -28.34 -8.76 -0.24
N THR A 184 -28.38 -9.10 1.05
CA THR A 184 -29.19 -10.21 1.57
C THR A 184 -30.65 -9.81 1.78
N GLU A 185 -30.95 -8.53 2.01
CA GLU A 185 -32.33 -8.02 2.15
C GLU A 185 -33.09 -7.85 0.82
N SER A 186 -32.40 -7.99 -0.32
CA SER A 186 -32.98 -7.85 -1.67
C SER A 186 -33.28 -9.19 -2.38
N GLN A 187 -33.17 -10.32 -1.67
CA GLN A 187 -33.47 -11.68 -2.16
C GLN A 187 -34.63 -12.29 -1.36
#